data_AF-A0A7M3XRI9-F1
#
_entry.id   AF-A0A7M3XRI9-F1
#
_cell.length_a   1.000
_cell.length_b   1.000
_cell.length_c   1.000
_cell.angle_alpha   90.00
_cell.angle_beta   90.00
_cell.angle_gamma   90.00
#
_symmetry.space_group_name_H-M   'P 1'
#
loop_
_entity.id
_entity.type
_entity.pdbx_description
1 polymer ?
#
loop_
_entity_poly.entity_id
_entity_poly.type
_entity_poly.pdbx_seq_one_letter_code
_entity_poly.pdbx_strand_id
1 'polypeptide(L)'
;MYRSGNPALTDATFDKRAYSDAPWWDDQESTMMSMEGTTEKTGILLIIIATTAIGTAMFMPEAGALAFFGAIAGFILAMVIIFTNSTSAPLICSYSFCQGLFLGGITWIYEQSFQGIGILAVVLTLGILGAMLTIYRAGLISWSKNLQIALGSAV
;
A
#
# COMPACT_ATOMS: atom_id res chain seq x y z
N MET A 1 -3.46 -39.30 10.41
CA MET A 1 -2.77 -38.09 9.94
C MET A 1 -2.38 -37.29 11.15
N TYR A 2 -1.09 -36.96 11.31
CA TYR A 2 -0.60 -36.16 12.44
C TYR A 2 -1.00 -34.70 12.21
N ARG A 3 -1.98 -34.23 12.99
CA ARG A 3 -2.39 -32.82 13.02
C ARG A 3 -1.35 -32.08 13.87
N SER A 4 -0.62 -31.14 13.28
CA SER A 4 0.29 -30.32 14.06
C SER A 4 -0.53 -29.43 15.01
N GLY A 5 -0.05 -29.22 16.24
CA GLY A 5 -0.68 -28.28 17.18
C GLY A 5 -0.43 -26.81 16.84
N ASN A 6 0.26 -26.52 15.73
CA ASN A 6 0.61 -25.18 15.32
C ASN A 6 -0.53 -24.57 14.48
N PRO A 7 -1.17 -23.47 14.93
CA PRO A 7 -2.25 -22.81 14.21
C PRO A 7 -1.85 -22.28 12.83
N ALA A 8 -0.55 -22.13 12.53
CA ALA A 8 -0.06 -21.77 11.21
C ALA A 8 0.05 -22.96 10.22
N LEU A 9 -0.03 -24.20 10.71
CA LEU A 9 0.15 -25.43 9.93
C LEU A 9 -1.15 -26.25 9.96
N THR A 10 -2.19 -25.69 9.36
CA THR A 10 -3.50 -26.34 9.22
C THR A 10 -3.61 -27.01 7.85
N ASP A 11 -4.47 -28.03 7.73
CA ASP A 11 -4.66 -28.75 6.46
C ASP A 11 -5.16 -27.80 5.35
N ALA A 12 -5.84 -26.70 5.69
CA ALA A 12 -6.25 -25.65 4.77
C ALA A 12 -5.06 -24.90 4.16
N THR A 13 -3.96 -24.72 4.90
CA THR A 13 -2.70 -24.13 4.40
C THR A 13 -2.06 -24.99 3.31
N PHE A 14 -2.34 -26.28 3.27
CA PHE A 14 -1.78 -27.21 2.28
C PHE A 14 -2.75 -27.56 1.16
N ASP A 15 -3.98 -27.03 1.17
CA ASP A 15 -4.93 -27.28 0.10
C ASP A 15 -4.52 -26.50 -1.16
N LYS A 16 -4.09 -27.24 -2.18
CA LYS A 16 -3.59 -26.69 -3.45
C LYS A 16 -4.66 -25.90 -4.21
N ARG A 17 -5.95 -26.05 -3.84
CA ARG A 17 -7.09 -25.31 -4.40
C ARG A 17 -7.23 -23.90 -3.81
N ALA A 18 -6.63 -23.62 -2.65
CA ALA A 18 -6.56 -22.28 -2.05
C ALA A 18 -5.50 -21.38 -2.72
N TYR A 19 -4.77 -21.92 -3.70
CA TYR A 19 -3.68 -21.29 -4.43
C TYR A 19 -4.06 -21.03 -5.90
N SER A 20 -5.28 -20.56 -6.12
CA SER A 20 -5.76 -20.11 -7.43
C SER A 20 -5.13 -18.75 -7.77
N ASP A 21 -4.59 -18.60 -8.99
CA ASP A 21 -4.16 -17.32 -9.55
C ASP A 21 -5.40 -16.47 -9.90
N ALA A 22 -6.09 -15.99 -8.86
CA ALA A 22 -7.25 -15.14 -9.00
C ALA A 22 -6.81 -13.66 -9.10
N PRO A 23 -7.40 -12.86 -10.02
CA PRO A 23 -7.15 -11.42 -10.08
C PRO A 23 -7.47 -10.73 -8.75
N TRP A 24 -6.80 -9.62 -8.48
CA TRP A 24 -6.91 -8.88 -7.22
C TRP A 24 -8.29 -8.30 -6.87
N TRP A 25 -9.24 -8.33 -7.81
CA TRP A 25 -10.65 -7.94 -7.68
C TRP A 25 -11.60 -9.13 -7.49
N ASP A 26 -11.09 -10.36 -7.51
CA ASP A 26 -11.87 -11.57 -7.26
C ASP A 26 -11.93 -11.83 -5.74
N ASP A 27 -13.10 -12.22 -5.24
CA ASP A 27 -13.36 -12.46 -3.80
C ASP A 27 -12.73 -13.78 -3.29
N GLN A 28 -11.99 -14.48 -4.15
CA GLN A 28 -11.34 -15.74 -3.82
C GLN A 28 -10.12 -15.46 -2.93
N GLU A 29 -10.16 -15.95 -1.69
CA GLU A 29 -9.05 -15.90 -0.73
C GLU A 29 -7.86 -16.73 -1.25
N SER A 30 -7.09 -16.17 -2.20
CA SER A 30 -5.81 -16.76 -2.59
C SER A 30 -4.88 -16.64 -1.38
N THR A 31 -4.59 -17.77 -0.73
CA THR A 31 -3.70 -17.78 0.45
C THR A 31 -2.22 -17.59 0.04
N MET A 32 -1.93 -17.50 -1.26
CA MET A 32 -0.59 -17.25 -1.81
C MET A 32 -0.35 -15.78 -2.08
N MET A 33 0.69 -15.22 -1.43
CA MET A 33 1.20 -13.89 -1.72
C MET A 33 2.17 -13.95 -2.91
N SER A 34 1.77 -13.41 -4.07
CA SER A 34 2.67 -13.27 -5.23
C SER A 34 3.31 -11.87 -5.26
N MET A 35 4.57 -11.80 -5.73
CA MET A 35 5.28 -10.52 -5.91
C MET A 35 4.58 -9.64 -6.95
N GLU A 36 4.07 -10.26 -8.01
CA GLU A 36 3.32 -9.57 -9.08
C GLU A 36 2.02 -8.98 -8.56
N GLY A 37 1.20 -9.79 -7.87
CA GLY A 37 -0.07 -9.33 -7.29
C GLY A 37 0.12 -8.26 -6.21
N THR A 38 1.18 -8.37 -5.40
CA THR A 38 1.52 -7.34 -4.40
C THR A 38 1.90 -6.02 -5.09
N THR A 39 2.73 -6.09 -6.13
CA THR A 39 3.20 -4.90 -6.87
C THR A 39 2.04 -4.19 -7.58
N GLU A 40 1.13 -4.93 -8.19
CA GLU A 40 -0.07 -4.36 -8.83
C GLU A 40 -1.01 -3.71 -7.82
N LYS A 41 -1.34 -4.42 -6.72
CA LYS A 41 -2.20 -3.87 -5.65
C LYS A 41 -1.60 -2.59 -5.07
N THR A 42 -0.32 -2.60 -4.69
CA THR A 42 0.34 -1.40 -4.14
C THR A 42 0.42 -0.27 -5.17
N GLY A 43 0.66 -0.57 -6.45
CA GLY A 43 0.70 0.45 -7.51
C GLY A 43 -0.62 1.19 -7.67
N ILE A 44 -1.75 0.49 -7.58
CA ILE A 44 -3.08 1.10 -7.69
C ILE A 44 -3.38 1.98 -6.47
N LEU A 45 -3.06 1.50 -5.27
CA LEU A 45 -3.23 2.29 -4.04
C LEU A 45 -2.34 3.54 -4.04
N LEU A 46 -1.11 3.44 -4.57
CA LEU A 46 -0.21 4.58 -4.75
C LEU A 46 -0.87 5.64 -5.64
N ILE A 47 -1.42 5.25 -6.80
CA ILE A 47 -2.08 6.20 -7.72
C ILE A 47 -3.26 6.89 -7.04
N ILE A 48 -4.07 6.16 -6.27
CA ILE A 48 -5.19 6.73 -5.52
C ILE A 48 -4.71 7.77 -4.51
N ILE A 49 -3.70 7.43 -3.70
CA ILE A 49 -3.13 8.34 -2.71
C ILE A 49 -2.51 9.57 -3.38
N ALA A 50 -1.74 9.38 -4.45
CA ALA A 50 -1.05 10.44 -5.17
C ALA A 50 -2.04 11.46 -5.77
N THR A 51 -3.05 10.98 -6.49
CA THR A 51 -4.07 11.84 -7.11
C THR A 51 -4.87 12.60 -6.06
N THR A 52 -5.22 11.93 -4.96
CA THR A 52 -5.99 12.54 -3.87
C THR A 52 -5.18 13.55 -3.06
N ALA A 53 -3.90 13.26 -2.79
CA ALA A 53 -2.98 14.16 -2.08
C ALA A 53 -2.66 15.41 -2.91
N ILE A 54 -2.40 15.26 -4.21
CA ILE A 54 -2.20 16.40 -5.12
C ILE A 54 -3.50 17.20 -5.21
N GLY A 55 -4.65 16.54 -5.37
CA GLY A 55 -5.95 17.19 -5.41
C GLY A 55 -6.17 18.07 -4.17
N THR A 56 -5.97 17.52 -2.98
CA THR A 56 -6.16 18.28 -1.72
C THR A 56 -5.15 19.39 -1.50
N ALA A 57 -3.89 19.19 -1.89
CA ALA A 57 -2.89 20.25 -1.79
C ALA A 57 -3.23 21.47 -2.67
N MET A 58 -3.95 21.28 -3.77
CA MET A 58 -4.37 22.35 -4.70
C MET A 58 -5.66 23.08 -4.26
N PHE A 59 -6.49 22.47 -3.41
CA PHE A 59 -7.72 23.09 -2.90
C PHE A 59 -7.42 24.06 -1.74
N MET A 60 -7.07 25.30 -2.05
CA MET A 60 -6.93 26.38 -1.06
C MET A 60 -8.22 27.22 -0.94
N PRO A 61 -8.62 27.70 0.26
CA PRO A 61 -8.02 27.50 1.61
C PRO A 61 -8.65 26.36 2.43
N GLU A 62 -9.62 25.62 1.87
CA GLU A 62 -10.36 24.55 2.57
C GLU A 62 -9.53 23.27 2.84
N ALA A 63 -8.27 23.21 2.39
CA ALA A 63 -7.36 22.07 2.60
C ALA A 63 -7.26 21.64 4.06
N GLY A 64 -7.28 22.57 5.02
CA GLY A 64 -7.21 22.25 6.46
C GLY A 64 -8.46 21.51 6.97
N ALA A 65 -9.65 21.89 6.51
CA ALA A 65 -10.90 21.23 6.86
C ALA A 65 -10.99 19.83 6.22
N LEU A 66 -10.55 19.70 4.96
CA LEU A 66 -10.45 18.40 4.29
C LEU A 66 -9.42 17.48 4.96
N ALA A 67 -8.30 18.02 5.46
CA ALA A 67 -7.31 17.24 6.21
C ALA A 67 -7.92 16.63 7.47
N PHE A 68 -8.66 17.45 8.23
CA PHE A 68 -9.29 17.01 9.47
C PHE A 68 -10.37 15.96 9.21
N PHE A 69 -11.18 16.16 8.17
CA PHE A 69 -12.16 15.16 7.73
C PHE A 69 -11.49 13.86 7.27
N GLY A 70 -10.41 13.96 6.48
CA GLY A 70 -9.61 12.81 6.03
C GLY A 70 -8.98 12.04 7.19
N ALA A 71 -8.49 12.74 8.22
CA ALA A 71 -7.93 12.14 9.43
C ALA A 71 -8.99 11.33 10.20
N ILE A 72 -10.16 11.91 10.43
CA ILE A 72 -11.24 11.26 11.17
C ILE A 72 -11.80 10.07 10.38
N ALA A 73 -12.13 10.28 9.10
CA ALA A 73 -12.67 9.23 8.25
C ALA A 73 -11.66 8.08 8.07
N GLY A 74 -10.38 8.42 7.84
CA GLY A 74 -9.30 7.45 7.75
C GLY A 74 -9.10 6.67 9.05
N PHE A 75 -9.16 7.34 10.21
CA PHE A 75 -9.05 6.68 11.51
C PHE A 75 -10.20 5.71 11.77
N ILE A 76 -11.44 6.10 11.46
CA ILE A 76 -12.61 5.22 11.59
C ILE A 76 -12.46 4.00 10.68
N LEU A 77 -12.09 4.20 9.41
CA LEU A 77 -11.84 3.10 8.48
C LEU A 77 -10.73 2.18 8.96
N ALA A 78 -9.63 2.71 9.51
CA ALA A 78 -8.56 1.91 10.09
C ALA A 78 -9.07 1.03 11.24
N MET A 79 -9.87 1.59 12.15
CA MET A 79 -10.47 0.82 13.25
C MET A 79 -11.40 -0.29 12.73
N VAL A 80 -12.20 -0.01 11.71
CA VAL A 80 -13.06 -1.03 11.08
C VAL A 80 -12.22 -2.15 10.47
N ILE A 81 -11.15 -1.83 9.75
CA ILE A 81 -10.24 -2.81 9.14
C ILE A 81 -9.60 -3.70 10.21
N ILE A 82 -9.10 -3.09 11.29
CA ILE A 82 -8.45 -3.82 12.40
C ILE A 82 -9.42 -4.77 13.09
N PHE A 83 -10.65 -4.33 13.39
CA PHE A 83 -11.60 -5.19 14.09
C PHE A 83 -12.23 -6.26 13.20
N THR A 84 -12.41 -5.96 11.91
CA THR A 84 -13.02 -6.89 10.96
C THR A 84 -12.00 -7.85 10.37
N ASN A 85 -10.69 -7.54 10.45
CA ASN A 85 -9.61 -8.21 9.71
C ASN A 85 -9.95 -8.41 8.21
N SER A 86 -10.79 -7.53 7.67
CA SER A 86 -11.26 -7.63 6.28
C SER A 86 -10.25 -6.95 5.36
N THR A 87 -9.75 -7.70 4.39
CA THR A 87 -8.86 -7.20 3.33
C THR A 87 -9.66 -6.95 2.04
N SER A 88 -10.89 -6.44 2.18
CA SER A 88 -11.73 -6.17 1.01
C SER A 88 -11.20 -4.98 0.21
N ALA A 89 -11.11 -5.17 -1.11
CA ALA A 89 -10.64 -4.15 -2.05
C ALA A 89 -11.34 -2.78 -1.90
N PRO A 90 -12.69 -2.68 -1.80
CA PRO A 90 -13.36 -1.38 -1.67
C PRO A 90 -13.04 -0.66 -0.35
N LEU A 91 -12.84 -1.39 0.76
CA LEU A 91 -12.45 -0.78 2.03
C LEU A 91 -11.05 -0.16 1.94
N ILE A 92 -10.09 -0.90 1.37
CA ILE A 92 -8.70 -0.46 1.27
C ILE A 92 -8.56 0.73 0.32
N CYS A 93 -9.28 0.72 -0.81
CA CYS A 93 -9.32 1.86 -1.73
C CYS A 93 -9.92 3.11 -1.06
N SER A 94 -11.01 2.95 -0.30
CA SER A 94 -11.65 4.06 0.43
C SER A 94 -10.72 4.61 1.51
N TYR A 95 -10.03 3.73 2.25
CA TYR A 95 -9.04 4.13 3.25
C TYR A 95 -7.87 4.90 2.60
N SER A 96 -7.37 4.44 1.46
CA SER A 96 -6.29 5.08 0.72
C SER A 96 -6.68 6.48 0.22
N PHE A 97 -7.93 6.64 -0.23
CA PHE A 97 -8.47 7.95 -0.58
C PHE A 97 -8.49 8.89 0.63
N CYS A 98 -9.06 8.47 1.76
CA CYS A 98 -9.06 9.28 2.99
C CYS A 98 -7.65 9.65 3.46
N GLN A 99 -6.70 8.73 3.36
CA GLN A 99 -5.30 9.00 3.70
C GLN A 99 -4.63 10.00 2.76
N GLY A 100 -4.94 9.95 1.47
CA GLY A 100 -4.49 10.95 0.49
C GLY A 100 -4.99 12.35 0.85
N LEU A 101 -6.26 12.48 1.29
CA LEU A 101 -6.83 13.77 1.70
C LEU A 101 -6.09 14.34 2.92
N PHE A 102 -5.82 13.49 3.91
CA PHE A 102 -5.07 13.88 5.10
C PHE A 102 -3.64 14.33 4.73
N LEU A 103 -2.94 13.54 3.92
CA LEU A 103 -1.56 13.83 3.51
C LEU A 103 -1.45 15.14 2.72
N GLY A 104 -2.35 15.41 1.78
CA GLY A 104 -2.35 16.67 1.02
C GLY A 104 -2.65 17.88 1.91
N GLY A 105 -3.54 17.74 2.87
CA GLY A 105 -3.81 18.78 3.88
C GLY A 105 -2.62 19.07 4.80
N ILE A 106 -1.92 18.04 5.28
CA ILE A 106 -0.67 18.20 6.03
C ILE A 106 0.40 18.88 5.17
N THR A 107 0.53 18.46 3.91
CA THR A 107 1.46 19.05 2.95
C THR A 107 1.22 20.55 2.79
N TRP A 108 -0.05 20.97 2.71
CA TRP A 108 -0.43 22.38 2.65
C TRP A 108 -0.04 23.17 3.90
N ILE A 109 -0.24 22.61 5.11
CA ILE A 109 0.16 23.27 6.37
C ILE A 109 1.67 23.54 6.38
N TYR A 110 2.47 22.57 5.94
CA TYR A 110 3.91 22.75 5.84
C TYR A 110 4.31 23.72 4.72
N GLU A 111 3.57 23.77 3.63
CA GLU A 111 3.81 24.72 2.53
C GLU A 111 3.65 26.19 2.97
N GLN A 112 2.72 26.47 3.91
CA GLN A 112 2.57 27.81 4.51
C GLN A 112 3.80 28.24 5.31
N SER A 113 4.47 27.30 5.97
CA SER A 113 5.66 27.58 6.80
C SER A 113 6.96 27.49 6.01
N PHE A 114 7.03 26.59 5.04
CA PHE A 114 8.19 26.26 4.23
C PHE A 114 7.78 26.11 2.77
N GLN A 115 7.82 27.22 2.03
CA GLN A 115 7.44 27.26 0.62
C GLN A 115 8.31 26.30 -0.21
N GLY A 116 7.65 25.47 -1.01
CA GLY A 116 8.21 24.53 -1.97
C GLY A 116 8.64 23.18 -1.41
N ILE A 117 8.79 23.03 -0.09
CA ILE A 117 9.37 21.81 0.50
C ILE A 117 8.31 20.69 0.60
N GLY A 118 7.06 21.04 0.89
CA GLY A 118 6.00 20.07 1.08
C GLY A 118 5.78 19.22 -0.16
N ILE A 119 5.57 19.87 -1.31
CA ILE A 119 5.32 19.17 -2.57
C ILE A 119 6.53 18.35 -3.03
N LEU A 120 7.76 18.85 -2.87
CA LEU A 120 8.98 18.13 -3.24
C LEU A 120 9.16 16.85 -2.43
N ALA A 121 8.90 16.90 -1.12
CA ALA A 121 9.01 15.73 -0.25
C ALA A 121 8.01 14.62 -0.65
N VAL A 122 6.76 15.00 -0.95
CA VAL A 122 5.73 14.04 -1.38
C VAL A 122 6.07 13.45 -2.75
N VAL A 123 6.50 14.28 -3.71
CA VAL A 123 6.88 13.80 -5.04
C VAL A 123 8.08 12.85 -4.99
N LEU A 124 9.11 13.17 -4.18
CA LEU A 124 10.27 12.29 -4.03
C LEU A 124 9.89 10.95 -3.38
N THR A 125 9.10 10.95 -2.31
CA THR A 125 8.71 9.70 -1.61
C THR A 125 7.84 8.80 -2.48
N LEU A 126 6.82 9.35 -3.13
CA LEU A 126 5.97 8.62 -4.06
C LEU A 126 6.75 8.19 -5.32
N GLY A 127 7.66 9.03 -5.80
CA GLY A 127 8.51 8.75 -6.95
C GLY A 127 9.48 7.59 -6.70
N ILE A 128 10.13 7.55 -5.54
CA ILE A 128 11.02 6.44 -5.16
C ILE A 128 10.23 5.14 -5.05
N LEU A 129 9.08 5.16 -4.38
CA LEU A 129 8.24 3.98 -4.23
C LEU A 129 7.70 3.50 -5.58
N GLY A 130 7.23 4.42 -6.42
CA GLY A 130 6.77 4.12 -7.78
C GLY A 130 7.88 3.54 -8.66
N ALA A 131 9.07 4.13 -8.63
CA ALA A 131 10.24 3.61 -9.33
C ALA A 131 10.56 2.17 -8.88
N MET A 132 10.58 1.92 -7.58
CA MET A 132 10.84 0.59 -7.04
C MET A 132 9.80 -0.44 -7.51
N LEU A 133 8.50 -0.09 -7.48
CA LEU A 133 7.44 -0.96 -7.98
C LEU A 133 7.59 -1.25 -9.47
N THR A 134 7.95 -0.26 -10.29
CA THR A 134 8.17 -0.49 -11.73
C THR A 134 9.34 -1.42 -12.00
N ILE A 135 10.43 -1.31 -11.23
CA ILE A 135 11.60 -2.18 -11.32
C ILE A 135 11.23 -3.62 -10.92
N TYR A 136 10.45 -3.79 -9.84
CA TYR A 136 9.97 -5.11 -9.40
C TYR A 136 9.03 -5.74 -10.43
N ARG A 137 8.10 -4.97 -11.00
CA ARG A 137 7.21 -5.46 -12.06
C ARG A 137 7.99 -5.86 -13.31
N ALA A 138 9.02 -5.10 -13.67
CA ALA A 138 9.87 -5.41 -14.81
C ALA A 138 10.77 -6.64 -14.57
N GLY A 139 10.78 -7.21 -13.36
CA GLY A 139 11.59 -8.39 -13.03
C GLY A 139 13.11 -8.13 -13.10
N LEU A 140 13.53 -6.87 -13.18
CA LEU A 140 14.94 -6.48 -13.29
C LEU A 140 15.73 -6.87 -12.02
N ILE A 141 15.04 -6.86 -10.87
CA ILE A 141 15.57 -7.35 -9.60
C ILE A 141 14.95 -8.73 -9.36
N SER A 142 15.67 -9.76 -9.78
CA SER A 142 15.41 -11.14 -9.36
C SER A 142 16.41 -11.53 -8.28
N TRP A 143 15.92 -12.12 -7.20
CA TRP A 143 16.80 -12.68 -6.18
C TRP A 143 17.46 -13.94 -6.76
N SER A 144 18.72 -13.82 -7.17
CA SER A 144 19.53 -14.96 -7.58
C SER A 144 20.45 -15.38 -6.42
N LYS A 145 20.71 -16.68 -6.32
CA LYS A 145 21.68 -17.23 -5.34
C LYS A 145 23.06 -16.56 -5.48
N ASN A 146 23.41 -16.12 -6.68
CA ASN A 146 24.65 -15.39 -6.95
C ASN A 146 24.65 -13.96 -6.39
N LEU A 147 23.51 -13.26 -6.41
CA LEU A 147 23.35 -11.95 -5.76
C LEU A 147 23.48 -12.07 -4.24
N GLN A 148 22.91 -13.13 -3.66
CA GLN A 148 23.04 -13.41 -2.22
C GLN A 148 24.51 -13.68 -1.84
N ILE A 149 25.23 -14.49 -2.61
CA ILE A 149 26.65 -14.78 -2.36
C ILE A 149 27.50 -13.52 -2.55
N ALA A 150 27.23 -12.71 -3.57
CA ALA A 150 27.95 -11.46 -3.81
C ALA A 150 27.80 -10.47 -2.65
N LEU A 151 26.57 -10.25 -2.17
CA LEU A 151 26.30 -9.37 -1.02
C LEU A 151 26.86 -9.94 0.29
N GLY A 152 26.75 -11.26 0.49
CA GLY A 152 27.29 -11.93 1.68
C GLY A 152 28.82 -12.00 1.72
N SER A 153 29.49 -11.93 0.56
CA SER A 153 30.96 -11.86 0.46
C SER A 153 31.53 -10.45 0.58
N ALA A 154 30.67 -9.42 0.47
CA ALA A 154 31.05 -8.02 0.62
C ALA A 154 31.05 -7.55 2.09
N VAL A 155 30.68 -8.44 3.02
CA VAL A 155 30.78 -8.28 4.48
C VAL A 155 31.86 -9.23 5.01
#